data_AF-A0A2R6EXC4-F1
#
_entry.id   AF-A0A2R6EXC4-F1
#
_cell.length_a   1.000
_cell.length_b   1.000
_cell.length_c   1.000
_cell.angle_alpha   90.00
_cell.angle_beta   90.00
_cell.angle_gamma   90.00
#
_symmetry.space_group_name_H-M   'P 1'
#
loop_
_entity.id
_entity.type
_entity.pdbx_description
1 polymer ?
#
loop_
_entity_poly.entity_id
_entity_poly.type
_entity_poly.pdbx_seq_one_letter_code
_entity_poly.pdbx_strand_id
1 'polypeptide(L)'
;MDDRERKLLACAGIAGIFLAIQFGALALVEPFQQEGHQVVEDTTDPTISVLYVGAIIVVTALMLAAMKYGGDEALRLIIIFASGYISLFVFQVIVPNVLTVDVGGSTVDVIAWLGAAAVAVALYSYPEWYVIDAAGIVMGIGGAGLFGINFGILPAVVLLAVLAVYDAISVYGTEHMLTLASGVMEMRVPVVLVVPLTSGPRGSASYPSSA
;
A
#
# COMPACT_ATOMS: atom_id res chain seq x y z
N MET A 1 -18.64 23.11 13.92
CA MET A 1 -17.41 22.36 14.20
C MET A 1 -16.26 23.32 14.35
N ASP A 2 -15.68 23.34 15.54
CA ASP A 2 -14.48 24.13 15.83
C ASP A 2 -13.23 23.46 15.25
N ASP A 3 -12.15 24.24 15.10
CA ASP A 3 -10.89 23.75 14.53
C ASP A 3 -10.30 22.56 15.28
N ARG A 4 -10.45 22.57 16.62
CA ARG A 4 -10.02 21.47 17.48
C ARG A 4 -10.82 20.20 17.23
N GLU A 5 -12.11 20.31 16.96
CA GLU A 5 -13.00 19.18 16.69
C GLU A 5 -12.65 18.53 15.34
N ARG A 6 -12.35 19.34 14.31
CA ARG A 6 -11.88 18.86 13.00
C ARG A 6 -10.55 18.11 13.10
N LYS A 7 -9.60 18.65 13.87
CA LYS A 7 -8.31 17.97 14.14
C LYS A 7 -8.49 16.65 14.87
N LEU A 8 -9.36 16.61 15.88
CA LEU A 8 -9.66 15.38 16.62
C LEU A 8 -10.31 14.32 15.71
N LEU A 9 -11.26 14.71 14.86
CA LEU A 9 -11.85 13.79 13.89
C LEU A 9 -10.83 13.27 12.89
N ALA A 10 -9.91 14.11 12.41
CA ALA A 10 -8.85 13.66 11.51
C ALA A 10 -7.90 12.66 12.19
N CYS A 11 -7.46 12.95 13.42
CA CYS A 11 -6.66 12.01 14.20
C CYS A 11 -7.40 10.68 14.44
N ALA A 12 -8.70 10.74 14.77
CA ALA A 12 -9.52 9.55 14.94
C ALA A 12 -9.68 8.77 13.62
N GLY A 13 -9.81 9.46 12.49
CA GLY A 13 -9.84 8.85 11.16
C GLY A 13 -8.55 8.10 10.84
N ILE A 14 -7.39 8.72 11.09
CA ILE A 14 -6.08 8.09 10.90
C ILE A 14 -5.94 6.85 11.79
N ALA A 15 -6.29 6.96 13.07
CA ALA A 15 -6.26 5.83 13.99
C ALA A 15 -7.24 4.72 13.56
N GLY A 16 -8.42 5.08 13.05
CA GLY A 16 -9.40 4.15 12.51
C GLY A 16 -8.88 3.38 11.30
N ILE A 17 -8.22 4.08 10.36
CA ILE A 17 -7.57 3.47 9.19
C ILE A 17 -6.46 2.51 9.64
N PHE A 18 -5.59 2.94 10.57
CA PHE A 18 -4.54 2.09 11.13
C PHE A 18 -5.09 0.80 11.74
N LEU A 19 -6.15 0.90 12.55
CA LEU A 19 -6.80 -0.26 13.16
C LEU A 19 -7.50 -1.14 12.12
N ALA A 20 -8.15 -0.55 11.12
CA ALA A 20 -8.78 -1.30 10.04
C ALA A 20 -7.77 -2.15 9.27
N ILE A 21 -6.59 -1.58 8.96
CA ILE A 21 -5.50 -2.30 8.31
C ILE A 21 -5.00 -3.43 9.21
N GLN A 22 -4.75 -3.17 10.49
CA GLN A 22 -4.23 -4.18 11.41
C GLN A 22 -5.20 -5.34 11.61
N PHE A 23 -6.49 -5.06 11.84
CA PHE A 23 -7.50 -6.11 12.02
C PHE A 23 -7.79 -6.84 10.71
N GLY A 24 -7.83 -6.13 9.58
CA GLY A 24 -8.00 -6.75 8.27
C GLY A 24 -6.83 -7.69 7.94
N ALA A 25 -5.60 -7.26 8.18
CA ALA A 25 -4.42 -8.11 7.97
C ALA A 25 -4.45 -9.37 8.84
N LEU A 26 -4.81 -9.23 10.13
CA LEU A 26 -4.97 -10.37 11.04
C LEU A 26 -6.05 -11.34 10.56
N ALA A 27 -7.17 -10.83 10.03
CA ALA A 27 -8.24 -11.65 9.49
C ALA A 27 -7.82 -12.45 8.24
N LEU A 28 -6.79 -11.99 7.51
CA LEU A 28 -6.28 -12.66 6.31
C LEU A 28 -5.17 -13.67 6.58
N VAL A 29 -4.62 -13.75 7.79
CA VAL A 29 -3.49 -14.66 8.10
C VAL A 29 -3.80 -16.11 7.78
N GLU A 30 -4.83 -16.68 8.40
CA GLU A 30 -5.21 -18.08 8.19
C GLU A 30 -5.68 -18.33 6.75
N PRO A 31 -6.57 -17.49 6.17
CA PRO A 31 -6.97 -17.67 4.78
C PRO A 31 -5.81 -17.61 3.76
N PHE A 32 -4.81 -16.73 3.95
CA PHE A 32 -3.63 -16.71 3.09
C PHE A 32 -2.76 -17.96 3.22
N GLN A 33 -2.64 -18.52 4.42
CA GLN A 33 -1.91 -19.77 4.64
C GLN A 33 -2.61 -20.95 3.96
N GLN A 34 -3.94 -21.00 3.99
CA GLN A 34 -4.73 -22.04 3.33
C GLN A 34 -4.60 -22.02 1.82
N GLU A 35 -4.49 -20.84 1.21
CA GLU A 35 -4.24 -20.69 -0.23
C GLU A 35 -2.75 -20.85 -0.62
N GLY A 36 -1.86 -21.09 0.35
CA GLY A 36 -0.44 -21.32 0.08
C GLY A 36 0.34 -20.06 -0.31
N HIS A 37 -0.12 -18.87 0.10
CA HIS A 37 0.58 -17.60 -0.16
C HIS A 37 1.82 -17.39 0.73
N GLN A 38 2.11 -18.32 1.63
CA GLN A 38 3.37 -18.34 2.38
C GLN A 38 4.46 -18.93 1.50
N VAL A 39 5.35 -18.08 1.00
CA VAL A 39 6.47 -18.46 0.12
C VAL A 39 7.77 -18.68 0.88
N VAL A 40 7.84 -18.22 2.13
CA VAL A 40 9.01 -18.37 2.99
C VAL A 40 8.87 -19.64 3.84
N GLU A 41 9.78 -20.59 3.62
CA GLU A 41 9.81 -21.84 4.36
C GLU A 41 10.26 -21.63 5.82
N ASP A 42 11.42 -21.01 6.04
CA ASP A 42 11.92 -20.66 7.37
C ASP A 42 11.70 -19.17 7.66
N THR A 43 10.56 -18.86 8.28
CA THR A 43 10.20 -17.49 8.67
C THR A 43 11.06 -16.94 9.81
N THR A 44 11.90 -17.74 10.46
CA THR A 44 12.68 -17.32 11.63
C THR A 44 14.10 -16.87 11.29
N ASP A 45 14.59 -17.20 10.09
CA ASP A 45 15.92 -16.80 9.62
C ASP A 45 16.00 -15.28 9.36
N PRO A 46 16.85 -14.52 10.09
CA PRO A 46 17.01 -13.08 9.90
C PRO A 46 17.61 -12.69 8.54
N THR A 47 18.17 -13.64 7.79
CA THR A 47 18.70 -13.41 6.43
C THR A 47 17.62 -12.90 5.49
N ILE A 48 16.35 -13.29 5.69
CA ILE A 48 15.24 -12.80 4.89
C ILE A 48 15.07 -11.28 4.99
N SER A 49 15.29 -10.70 6.17
CA SER A 49 15.21 -9.25 6.36
C SER A 49 16.25 -8.54 5.51
N VAL A 50 17.46 -9.08 5.40
CA VAL A 50 18.52 -8.52 4.56
C VAL A 50 18.13 -8.58 3.08
N LEU A 51 17.56 -9.70 2.64
CA LEU A 51 17.08 -9.86 1.26
C LEU A 51 16.01 -8.83 0.92
N TYR A 52 15.03 -8.63 1.81
CA TYR A 52 13.97 -7.64 1.60
C TYR A 52 14.45 -6.20 1.69
N VAL A 53 15.38 -5.87 2.60
CA VAL A 53 16.03 -4.54 2.61
C VAL A 53 16.75 -4.30 1.28
N GLY A 54 17.50 -5.28 0.77
CA GLY A 54 18.14 -5.19 -0.54
C GLY A 54 17.13 -4.99 -1.67
N ALA A 55 16.03 -5.75 -1.68
CA ALA A 55 14.96 -5.61 -2.66
C ALA A 55 14.30 -4.22 -2.62
N ILE A 56 14.01 -3.69 -1.43
CA ILE A 56 13.45 -2.35 -1.24
C ILE A 56 14.40 -1.28 -1.80
N ILE A 57 15.70 -1.39 -1.53
CA ILE A 57 16.72 -0.46 -2.06
C ILE A 57 16.74 -0.52 -3.59
N VAL A 58 16.73 -1.72 -4.19
CA VAL A 58 16.73 -1.89 -5.65
C VAL A 58 15.47 -1.28 -6.26
N VAL A 59 14.28 -1.61 -5.75
CA VAL A 59 13.01 -1.08 -6.25
C VAL A 59 12.96 0.45 -6.11
N THR A 60 13.42 0.99 -4.98
CA THR A 60 13.49 2.43 -4.76
C THR A 60 14.44 3.11 -5.73
N ALA A 61 15.62 2.53 -5.97
CA ALA A 61 16.59 3.05 -6.94
C ALA A 61 16.03 3.03 -8.37
N LEU A 62 15.33 1.95 -8.75
CA LEU A 62 14.66 1.85 -10.05
C LEU A 62 13.54 2.90 -10.18
N MET A 63 12.75 3.11 -9.14
CA MET A 63 11.71 4.13 -9.09
C MET A 63 12.31 5.54 -9.27
N LEU A 64 13.36 5.88 -8.52
CA LEU A 64 14.07 7.15 -8.64
C LEU A 64 14.68 7.34 -10.03
N ALA A 65 15.25 6.27 -10.61
CA ALA A 65 15.77 6.31 -11.98
C ALA A 65 14.65 6.55 -13.00
N ALA A 66 13.52 5.86 -12.87
CA ALA A 66 12.37 6.04 -13.75
C ALA A 66 11.86 7.50 -13.71
N MET A 67 11.69 8.08 -12.53
CA MET A 67 11.30 9.48 -12.38
C MET A 67 12.35 10.43 -13.00
N LYS A 68 13.64 10.17 -12.79
CA LYS A 68 14.72 10.99 -13.36
C LYS A 68 14.72 11.02 -14.89
N TYR A 69 14.26 9.95 -15.55
CA TYR A 69 14.20 9.84 -17.01
C TYR A 69 12.80 10.13 -17.60
N GLY A 70 11.89 10.74 -16.82
CA GLY A 70 10.54 11.10 -17.28
C GLY A 70 9.58 9.91 -17.44
N GLY A 71 9.81 8.85 -16.66
CA GLY A 71 9.00 7.62 -16.64
C GLY A 71 7.75 7.70 -15.74
N ASP A 72 7.23 8.89 -15.46
CA ASP A 72 6.18 9.11 -14.45
C ASP A 72 4.89 8.36 -14.76
N GLU A 73 4.45 8.33 -16.02
CA GLU A 73 3.25 7.57 -16.43
C GLU A 73 3.47 6.06 -16.33
N ALA A 74 4.67 5.57 -16.67
CA ALA A 74 5.00 4.16 -16.51
C ALA A 74 5.01 3.75 -15.03
N LEU A 75 5.60 4.59 -14.17
CA LEU A 75 5.59 4.38 -12.72
C LEU A 75 4.17 4.39 -12.16
N ARG A 76 3.34 5.35 -12.58
CA ARG A 76 1.93 5.42 -12.20
C ARG A 76 1.17 4.15 -12.59
N LEU A 77 1.33 3.67 -13.82
CA LEU A 77 0.69 2.44 -14.29
C LEU A 77 1.17 1.20 -13.55
N ILE A 78 2.48 1.10 -13.24
CA ILE A 78 3.03 0.00 -12.43
C ILE A 78 2.43 0.01 -11.03
N ILE A 79 2.28 1.20 -10.41
CA ILE A 79 1.70 1.29 -9.07
C ILE A 79 0.21 0.93 -9.11
N ILE A 80 -0.57 1.42 -10.09
CA ILE A 80 -1.99 1.03 -10.27
C ILE A 80 -2.13 -0.47 -10.50
N PHE A 81 -1.24 -1.05 -11.32
CA PHE A 81 -1.20 -2.49 -11.54
C PHE A 81 -0.89 -3.24 -10.24
N ALA A 82 0.12 -2.81 -9.48
CA ALA A 82 0.45 -3.41 -8.19
C ALA A 82 -0.71 -3.29 -7.19
N SER A 83 -1.44 -2.17 -7.19
CA SER A 83 -2.65 -1.99 -6.39
C SER A 83 -3.72 -3.02 -6.74
N GLY A 84 -4.07 -3.15 -8.03
CA GLY A 84 -5.03 -4.16 -8.48
C GLY A 84 -4.55 -5.59 -8.18
N TYR A 85 -3.27 -5.86 -8.37
CA TYR A 85 -2.68 -7.17 -8.12
C TYR A 85 -2.73 -7.54 -6.63
N ILE A 86 -2.37 -6.64 -5.72
CA ILE A 86 -2.48 -6.90 -4.27
C ILE A 86 -3.96 -7.04 -3.87
N SER A 87 -4.86 -6.21 -4.42
CA SER A 87 -6.30 -6.36 -4.20
C SER A 87 -6.83 -7.72 -4.67
N LEU A 88 -6.26 -8.30 -5.72
CA LEU A 88 -6.62 -9.65 -6.17
C LEU A 88 -6.36 -10.69 -5.09
N PHE A 89 -5.18 -10.71 -4.46
CA PHE A 89 -4.90 -11.63 -3.34
C PHE A 89 -5.92 -11.48 -2.21
N VAL A 90 -6.25 -10.25 -1.86
CA VAL A 90 -7.24 -9.97 -0.81
C VAL A 90 -8.62 -10.49 -1.21
N PHE A 91 -9.06 -10.25 -2.45
CA PHE A 91 -10.38 -10.66 -2.90
C PHE A 91 -10.51 -12.16 -3.13
N GLN A 92 -9.47 -12.85 -3.61
CA GLN A 92 -9.48 -14.32 -3.78
C GLN A 92 -9.83 -15.04 -2.48
N VAL A 93 -9.37 -14.46 -1.38
CA VAL A 93 -9.40 -15.07 -0.06
C VAL A 93 -10.63 -14.64 0.74
N ILE A 94 -11.14 -13.42 0.52
CA ILE A 94 -12.35 -12.90 1.18
C ILE A 94 -13.62 -13.29 0.43
N VAL A 95 -13.59 -13.25 -0.90
CA VAL A 95 -14.78 -13.45 -1.72
C VAL A 95 -15.01 -14.94 -1.91
N PRO A 96 -16.20 -15.46 -1.58
CA PRO A 96 -16.50 -16.87 -1.83
C PRO A 96 -16.45 -17.16 -3.34
N ASN A 97 -15.84 -18.29 -3.71
CA ASN A 97 -15.71 -18.80 -5.07
C ASN A 97 -17.05 -19.28 -5.66
N VAL A 98 -18.01 -18.37 -5.85
CA VAL A 98 -19.36 -18.68 -6.36
C VAL A 98 -19.39 -18.77 -7.88
N LEU A 99 -18.52 -18.02 -8.56
CA LEU A 99 -18.43 -17.98 -10.02
C LEU A 99 -16.99 -18.24 -10.47
N THR A 100 -16.71 -19.48 -10.84
CA THR A 100 -15.40 -19.89 -11.34
C THR A 100 -15.47 -20.25 -12.82
N VAL A 101 -14.39 -19.97 -13.55
CA VAL A 101 -14.22 -20.35 -14.95
C VAL A 101 -12.86 -21.03 -15.09
N ASP A 102 -12.83 -22.18 -15.76
CA ASP A 102 -11.58 -22.85 -16.09
C ASP A 102 -10.97 -22.23 -17.35
N VAL A 103 -9.77 -21.65 -17.20
CA VAL A 103 -8.99 -21.07 -18.29
C VAL A 103 -7.63 -21.74 -18.30
N GLY A 104 -7.31 -22.46 -19.37
CA GLY A 104 -5.99 -23.09 -19.54
C GLY A 104 -5.66 -24.18 -18.50
N GLY A 105 -6.67 -24.80 -17.89
CA GLY A 105 -6.48 -25.82 -16.84
C GLY A 105 -6.33 -25.26 -15.43
N SER A 106 -6.53 -23.95 -15.24
CA SER A 106 -6.59 -23.31 -13.92
C SER A 106 -7.98 -22.74 -13.68
N THR A 107 -8.53 -23.00 -12.50
CA THR A 107 -9.82 -22.44 -12.07
C THR A 107 -9.61 -21.01 -11.61
N VAL A 108 -10.33 -20.07 -12.23
CA VAL A 108 -10.22 -18.63 -11.96
C VAL A 108 -11.50 -18.13 -11.30
N ASP A 109 -11.39 -17.45 -10.15
CA ASP A 109 -12.51 -16.75 -9.53
C ASP A 109 -12.81 -15.45 -10.29
N VAL A 110 -13.91 -15.44 -11.01
CA VAL A 110 -14.32 -14.28 -11.82
C VAL A 110 -14.62 -13.06 -10.94
N ILE A 111 -15.17 -13.26 -9.74
CA ILE A 111 -15.59 -12.16 -8.87
C ILE A 111 -14.37 -11.45 -8.29
N ALA A 112 -13.38 -12.21 -7.79
CA ALA A 112 -12.14 -11.64 -7.28
C ALA A 112 -11.37 -10.85 -8.36
N TRP A 113 -11.29 -11.40 -9.57
CA TRP A 113 -10.66 -10.72 -10.71
C TRP A 113 -11.40 -9.46 -11.15
N LEU A 114 -12.73 -9.48 -11.19
CA LEU A 114 -13.52 -8.29 -11.48
C LEU A 114 -13.36 -7.22 -10.39
N GLY A 115 -13.31 -7.61 -9.11
CA GLY A 115 -13.05 -6.70 -8.00
C GLY A 115 -11.68 -6.03 -8.11
N ALA A 116 -10.63 -6.81 -8.37
CA ALA A 116 -9.28 -6.31 -8.57
C ALA A 116 -9.17 -5.36 -9.78
N ALA A 117 -9.80 -5.73 -10.90
CA ALA A 117 -9.88 -4.88 -12.08
C ALA A 117 -10.65 -3.59 -11.79
N ALA A 118 -11.74 -3.64 -11.02
CA ALA A 118 -12.49 -2.47 -10.62
C ALA A 118 -11.65 -1.50 -9.78
N VAL A 119 -10.81 -2.00 -8.85
CA VAL A 119 -9.87 -1.17 -8.09
C VAL A 119 -8.87 -0.47 -9.02
N ALA A 120 -8.26 -1.20 -9.95
CA ALA A 120 -7.29 -0.64 -10.89
C ALA A 120 -7.94 0.41 -11.83
N VAL A 121 -9.12 0.11 -12.37
CA VAL A 121 -9.87 1.04 -13.24
C VAL A 121 -10.33 2.28 -12.49
N ALA A 122 -10.77 2.13 -11.23
CA ALA A 122 -11.15 3.25 -10.38
C ALA A 122 -9.96 4.16 -10.10
N LEU A 123 -8.79 3.61 -9.74
CA LEU A 123 -7.56 4.38 -9.54
C LEU A 123 -7.09 5.08 -10.83
N TYR A 124 -7.25 4.44 -11.99
CA TYR A 124 -6.85 5.04 -13.26
C TYR A 124 -7.78 6.18 -13.68
N SER A 125 -9.09 5.96 -13.59
CA SER A 125 -10.13 6.84 -14.17
C SER A 125 -10.62 7.92 -13.20
N TYR A 126 -10.68 7.60 -11.90
CA TYR A 126 -11.22 8.45 -10.85
C TYR A 126 -10.33 8.43 -9.59
N PRO A 127 -9.08 8.95 -9.67
CA PRO A 127 -8.16 9.03 -8.52
C PRO A 127 -8.57 10.12 -7.53
N GLU A 128 -9.78 10.00 -6.98
CA GLU A 128 -10.26 10.84 -5.89
C GLU A 128 -9.68 10.34 -4.56
N TRP A 129 -9.51 11.24 -3.59
CA TRP A 129 -8.82 10.94 -2.33
C TRP A 129 -9.39 9.70 -1.61
N TYR A 130 -10.71 9.53 -1.59
CA TYR A 130 -11.33 8.36 -0.94
C TYR A 130 -11.14 7.07 -1.73
N VAL A 131 -10.95 7.14 -3.05
CA VAL A 131 -10.64 5.97 -3.88
C VAL A 131 -9.21 5.52 -3.62
N ILE A 132 -8.28 6.50 -3.58
CA ILE A 132 -6.88 6.29 -3.22
C ILE A 132 -6.78 5.69 -1.82
N ASP A 133 -7.50 6.25 -0.85
CA ASP A 133 -7.49 5.77 0.53
C ASP A 133 -8.10 4.37 0.66
N ALA A 134 -9.23 4.11 0.00
CA ALA A 134 -9.86 2.79 0.02
C ALA A 134 -8.94 1.73 -0.59
N ALA A 135 -8.33 2.02 -1.75
CA ALA A 135 -7.35 1.13 -2.36
C ALA A 135 -6.12 0.93 -1.46
N GLY A 136 -5.62 2.01 -0.85
CA GLY A 136 -4.50 1.95 0.08
C GLY A 136 -4.81 1.16 1.37
N ILE A 137 -6.05 1.19 1.87
CA ILE A 137 -6.49 0.32 2.97
C ILE A 137 -6.47 -1.14 2.53
N VAL A 138 -7.02 -1.48 1.36
CA VAL A 138 -7.00 -2.85 0.83
C VAL A 138 -5.57 -3.33 0.61
N MET A 139 -4.71 -2.50 0.02
CA MET A 139 -3.30 -2.79 -0.18
C MET A 139 -2.56 -2.94 1.16
N GLY A 140 -2.88 -2.12 2.15
CA GLY A 140 -2.31 -2.20 3.49
C GLY A 140 -2.69 -3.51 4.17
N ILE A 141 -3.97 -3.92 4.08
CA ILE A 141 -4.47 -5.19 4.60
C ILE A 141 -3.76 -6.37 3.92
N GLY A 142 -3.73 -6.40 2.59
CA GLY A 142 -3.10 -7.48 1.82
C GLY A 142 -1.60 -7.53 2.03
N GLY A 143 -0.92 -6.39 1.93
CA GLY A 143 0.51 -6.27 2.15
C GLY A 143 0.91 -6.68 3.56
N ALA A 144 0.27 -6.13 4.60
CA ALA A 144 0.58 -6.49 5.99
C ALA A 144 0.27 -7.97 6.28
N GLY A 145 -0.79 -8.53 5.72
CA GLY A 145 -1.09 -9.96 5.82
C GLY A 145 -0.02 -10.84 5.15
N LEU A 146 0.35 -10.52 3.90
CA LEU A 146 1.39 -11.23 3.15
C LEU A 146 2.77 -11.13 3.81
N PHE A 147 3.16 -9.96 4.31
CA PHE A 147 4.40 -9.82 5.09
C PHE A 147 4.28 -10.58 6.42
N GLY A 148 3.13 -10.53 7.09
CA GLY A 148 2.91 -11.18 8.38
C GLY A 148 3.03 -12.71 8.36
N ILE A 149 2.59 -13.37 7.28
CA ILE A 149 2.74 -14.83 7.14
C ILE A 149 4.16 -15.25 6.71
N ASN A 150 4.93 -14.33 6.11
CA ASN A 150 6.26 -14.62 5.56
C ASN A 150 7.41 -14.19 6.50
N PHE A 151 7.12 -13.44 7.57
CA PHE A 151 8.10 -12.99 8.55
C PHE A 151 7.75 -13.44 9.96
N GLY A 152 8.68 -14.16 10.59
CA GLY A 152 8.67 -14.41 12.02
C GLY A 152 9.02 -13.14 12.80
N ILE A 153 8.84 -13.18 14.12
CA ILE A 153 9.01 -12.02 15.00
C ILE A 153 10.42 -11.42 14.87
N LEU A 154 11.46 -12.26 14.91
CA LEU A 154 12.85 -11.78 14.85
C LEU A 154 13.16 -11.10 13.51
N PRO A 155 12.93 -11.73 12.33
CA PRO A 155 13.13 -11.05 11.05
C PRO A 155 12.29 -9.78 10.88
N ALA A 156 11.03 -9.79 11.32
CA ALA A 156 10.17 -8.61 11.26
C ALA A 156 10.75 -7.44 12.07
N VAL A 157 11.18 -7.68 13.31
CA VAL A 157 11.79 -6.66 14.17
C VAL A 157 13.08 -6.13 13.56
N VAL A 158 13.92 -6.99 12.99
CA VAL A 158 15.16 -6.57 12.31
C VAL A 158 14.84 -5.67 11.11
N LEU A 159 13.89 -6.09 10.27
CA LEU A 159 13.47 -5.32 9.09
C LEU A 159 12.91 -3.94 9.50
N LEU A 160 11.97 -3.92 10.45
CA LEU A 160 11.35 -2.68 10.94
C LEU A 160 12.36 -1.76 11.62
N ALA A 161 13.32 -2.30 12.38
CA ALA A 161 14.37 -1.50 13.00
C ALA A 161 15.27 -0.83 11.95
N VAL A 162 15.67 -1.57 10.90
CA VAL A 162 16.48 -1.00 9.80
C VAL A 162 15.71 0.10 9.08
N LEU A 163 14.42 -0.14 8.75
CA LEU A 163 13.58 0.87 8.10
C LEU A 163 13.35 2.10 8.98
N ALA A 164 13.15 1.93 10.29
CA ALA A 164 13.01 3.04 11.23
C ALA A 164 14.29 3.88 11.35
N VAL A 165 15.47 3.24 11.36
CA VAL A 165 16.76 3.94 11.34
C VAL A 165 16.94 4.71 10.04
N TYR A 166 16.61 4.09 8.89
CA TYR A 166 16.65 4.76 7.60
C TYR A 166 15.74 6.00 7.57
N ASP A 167 14.49 5.88 8.05
CA ASP A 167 13.53 6.98 8.10
C ASP A 167 14.06 8.14 8.98
N ALA A 168 14.60 7.83 10.16
CA ALA A 168 15.21 8.83 11.04
C ALA A 168 16.40 9.55 10.38
N ILE A 169 17.26 8.82 9.65
CA ILE A 169 18.39 9.42 8.92
C ILE A 169 17.89 10.30 7.77
N SER A 170 16.89 9.82 7.01
CA SER A 170 16.30 10.56 5.90
C SER A 170 15.71 11.90 6.36
N VAL A 171 14.94 11.88 7.45
CA VAL A 171 14.25 13.04 8.01
C VAL A 171 15.22 14.01 8.70
N TYR A 172 15.99 13.54 9.69
CA TYR A 172 16.82 14.42 10.54
C TYR A 172 18.24 14.64 10.02
N GLY A 173 18.75 13.73 9.18
CA GLY A 173 20.12 13.78 8.71
C GLY A 173 20.29 14.57 7.42
N THR A 174 19.46 14.29 6.42
CA THR A 174 19.66 14.85 5.07
C THR A 174 18.62 15.87 4.63
N GLU A 175 17.48 15.97 5.34
CA GLU A 175 16.33 16.81 4.94
C GLU A 175 15.90 16.63 3.46
N HIS A 176 16.34 15.55 2.80
CA HIS A 176 16.18 15.36 1.35
C HIS A 176 14.70 15.18 0.96
N MET A 177 13.89 14.69 1.90
CA MET A 177 12.44 14.55 1.76
C MET A 177 11.69 15.89 1.70
N LEU A 178 12.29 16.99 2.21
CA LEU A 178 11.73 18.35 2.10
C LEU A 178 11.98 18.98 0.73
N THR A 179 13.00 18.54 -0.01
CA THR A 179 13.37 19.08 -1.34
C THR A 179 12.76 18.31 -2.52
N LEU A 180 12.33 17.06 -2.32
CA LEU A 180 11.63 16.22 -3.31
C LEU A 180 10.11 16.44 -3.36
N ALA A 181 9.56 17.24 -2.43
CA ALA A 181 8.13 17.44 -2.24
C ALA A 181 7.38 18.05 -3.46
N SER A 182 8.09 18.55 -4.48
CA SER A 182 7.49 19.09 -5.71
C SER A 182 7.30 18.05 -6.83
N GLY A 183 7.99 16.90 -6.83
CA GLY A 183 7.96 15.95 -7.95
C GLY A 183 7.00 14.75 -7.78
N VAL A 184 6.81 14.27 -6.55
CA VAL A 184 6.06 13.01 -6.30
C VAL A 184 4.54 13.24 -6.21
N MET A 185 4.11 14.50 -6.03
CA MET A 185 2.73 14.81 -5.66
C MET A 185 1.76 14.96 -6.83
N GLU A 186 2.24 14.83 -8.06
CA GLU A 186 1.38 14.80 -9.26
C GLU A 186 0.87 13.38 -9.58
N MET A 187 1.51 12.33 -9.09
CA MET A 187 1.24 10.95 -9.54
C MET A 187 -0.07 10.33 -9.01
N ARG A 188 -0.71 10.92 -8.00
CA ARG A 188 -2.03 10.48 -7.44
C ARG A 188 -2.17 8.96 -7.25
N VAL A 189 -1.14 8.35 -6.66
CA VAL A 189 -1.06 6.92 -6.38
C VAL A 189 -1.32 6.63 -4.90
N PRO A 190 -1.82 5.43 -4.52
CA PRO A 190 -2.12 5.03 -3.13
C PRO A 190 -0.86 4.72 -2.32
N VAL A 191 0.03 5.71 -2.24
CA VAL A 191 1.29 5.65 -1.47
C VAL A 191 1.16 6.47 -0.17
N VAL A 192 0.23 7.43 -0.12
CA VAL A 192 -0.06 8.26 1.06
C VAL A 192 -1.57 8.32 1.26
N LEU A 193 -2.04 7.98 2.48
CA LEU A 193 -3.45 8.06 2.87
C LEU A 193 -3.79 9.45 3.40
N VAL A 194 -4.97 9.97 3.07
CA VAL A 194 -5.34 11.37 3.32
C VAL A 194 -6.66 11.48 4.07
N VAL A 195 -6.61 11.96 5.32
CA VAL A 195 -7.80 12.31 6.09
C VAL A 195 -8.05 13.82 6.04
N PRO A 196 -9.08 14.32 5.32
CA PRO A 196 -9.29 15.74 5.14
C PRO A 196 -9.77 16.43 6.43
N LEU A 197 -9.27 17.64 6.68
CA LEU A 197 -9.67 18.46 7.83
C LEU A 197 -10.97 19.25 7.56
N THR A 198 -11.41 19.37 6.31
CA THR A 198 -12.64 20.07 5.93
C THR A 198 -13.40 19.32 4.83
N SER A 199 -14.74 19.37 4.87
CA SER A 199 -15.64 18.82 3.85
C SER A 199 -15.87 19.83 2.72
N GLY A 200 -14.86 20.07 1.89
CA GLY A 200 -14.99 20.88 0.67
C GLY A 200 -15.00 20.00 -0.59
N PRO A 201 -15.93 20.18 -1.55
CA PRO A 201 -15.82 19.53 -2.86
C PRO A 201 -14.77 20.20 -3.75
N ARG A 202 -14.09 19.36 -4.54
CA ARG A 202 -13.11 19.59 -5.63
C ARG A 202 -11.66 19.78 -5.23
N GLY A 203 -10.83 18.80 -5.58
CA GLY A 203 -9.50 19.00 -6.19
C GLY A 203 -8.43 19.76 -5.40
N SER A 204 -8.73 20.19 -4.17
CA SER A 204 -7.85 20.96 -3.32
C SER A 204 -7.84 20.36 -1.92
N ALA A 205 -7.37 19.11 -1.81
CA ALA A 205 -6.30 18.95 -0.84
C ALA A 205 -5.21 19.91 -1.32
N SER A 206 -5.31 21.17 -0.88
CA SER A 206 -4.31 22.18 -1.10
C SER A 206 -3.09 21.63 -0.39
N TYR A 207 -2.26 20.94 -1.16
CA TYR A 207 -0.89 20.69 -0.81
C TYR A 207 -0.30 22.04 -0.39
N PRO A 208 0.41 22.11 0.74
CA PRO A 208 0.91 23.37 1.26
C PRO A 208 1.73 24.04 0.15
N SER A 209 1.22 25.15 -0.38
CA SER A 209 2.02 26.00 -1.24
C SER A 209 3.14 26.53 -0.36
N SER A 210 4.37 26.22 -0.75
CA SER A 210 5.57 26.84 -0.17
C SER A 210 5.38 28.36 -0.09
N ALA A 211 5.25 28.84 1.14
CA ALA A 211 5.58 30.22 1.51
C ALA A 211 6.93 30.18 2.22
#